data_AF-A0A5C7TKY9-F1
#
_entry.id   AF-A0A5C7TKY9-F1
#
_cell.length_a   1.000
_cell.length_b   1.000
_cell.length_c   1.000
_cell.angle_alpha   90.00
_cell.angle_beta   90.00
_cell.angle_gamma   90.00
#
_symmetry.space_group_name_H-M   'P 1'
#
loop_
_entity.id
_entity.type
_entity.pdbx_description
1 polymer ?
#
loop_
_entity_poly.entity_id
_entity_poly.type
_entity_poly.pdbx_seq_one_letter_code
_entity_poly.pdbx_strand_id
1 'polypeptide(L)'
;MAQGQVYVGVWQVEDRQKNQYWFRAGLCPVRNSNGQLDHFELYASNLTRTIDTSQQHDALIRAMQRSMAVIEFDMQGHVLHANELFLRGMGYQLSDIQGKHHRLFCPPEINNSP
;
A
#
# COMPACT_ATOMS: atom_id res chain seq x y z
N MET A 1 6.43 20.85 -35.33
CA MET A 1 5.26 20.94 -34.42
C MET A 1 5.63 20.19 -33.14
N ALA A 2 6.24 20.86 -32.16
CA ALA A 2 6.71 20.23 -30.93
C ALA A 2 5.65 20.43 -29.84
N GLN A 3 4.95 19.36 -29.49
CA GLN A 3 3.98 19.32 -28.40
C GLN A 3 4.68 19.75 -27.10
N GLY A 4 4.14 20.76 -26.43
CA GLY A 4 4.61 21.23 -25.12
C GLY A 4 4.54 20.08 -24.12
N GLN A 5 5.71 19.57 -23.74
CA GLN A 5 5.84 18.44 -22.83
C GLN A 5 5.45 18.92 -21.43
N VAL A 6 4.25 18.56 -20.98
CA VAL A 6 3.83 18.77 -19.59
C VAL A 6 4.59 17.75 -18.74
N TYR A 7 5.37 18.23 -17.78
CA TYR A 7 6.07 17.36 -16.84
C TYR A 7 5.19 17.14 -15.62
N VAL A 8 4.62 15.94 -15.51
CA VAL A 8 3.82 15.52 -14.36
C VAL A 8 4.64 14.57 -13.51
N GLY A 9 4.80 14.89 -12.24
CA GLY A 9 5.57 14.09 -11.28
C GLY A 9 4.95 14.10 -9.89
N VAL A 10 5.43 13.17 -9.06
CA VAL A 10 5.15 13.18 -7.62
C VAL A 10 6.37 13.72 -6.92
N TRP A 11 6.17 14.75 -6.09
CA TRP A 11 7.22 15.40 -5.33
C TRP A 11 6.94 15.27 -3.84
N GLN A 12 7.97 14.86 -3.10
CA GLN A 12 7.99 14.94 -1.65
C GLN A 12 8.61 16.28 -1.26
N VAL A 13 7.90 17.06 -0.47
CA VAL A 13 8.31 18.40 -0.03
C VAL A 13 8.33 18.42 1.50
N GLU A 14 9.37 19.01 2.06
CA GLU A 14 9.52 19.21 3.51
C GLU A 14 9.43 20.70 3.83
N ASP A 15 8.64 21.08 4.84
CA ASP A 15 8.62 22.46 5.34
C ASP A 15 9.74 22.74 6.37
N ARG A 16 9.84 23.99 6.84
CA ARG A 16 10.85 24.36 7.85
C ARG A 16 10.70 23.65 9.20
N GLN A 17 9.54 23.06 9.49
CA GLN A 17 9.24 22.30 10.70
C GLN A 17 9.42 20.79 10.50
N LYS A 18 9.94 20.36 9.35
CA LYS A 18 10.09 18.95 8.94
C LYS A 18 8.77 18.19 8.71
N ASN A 19 7.66 18.88 8.48
CA ASN A 19 6.45 18.21 8.05
C ASN A 19 6.62 17.80 6.58
N GLN A 20 6.32 16.54 6.29
CA GLN A 20 6.41 15.98 4.95
C GLN A 20 5.07 16.10 4.25
N TYR A 21 5.12 16.55 2.99
CA TYR A 21 3.97 16.66 2.12
C TYR A 21 4.25 15.97 0.80
N TRP A 22 3.22 15.34 0.26
CA TRP A 22 3.26 14.74 -1.06
C TRP A 22 2.38 15.53 -1.99
N PHE A 23 2.96 16.00 -3.09
CA PHE A 23 2.25 16.71 -4.14
C PHE A 23 2.38 15.96 -5.45
N ARG A 24 1.26 15.76 -6.14
CA ARG A 24 1.29 15.49 -7.57
C ARG A 24 1.25 16.83 -8.27
N ALA A 25 2.31 17.16 -8.98
CA ALA A 25 2.44 18.45 -9.65
C ALA A 25 2.68 18.28 -11.16
N GLY A 26 2.05 19.16 -11.94
CA GLY A 26 2.27 19.31 -13.37
C GLY A 26 2.84 20.70 -13.66
N LEU A 27 3.99 20.75 -14.35
CA LEU A 27 4.56 21.99 -14.85
C LEU A 27 4.12 22.20 -16.31
N CYS A 28 3.36 23.27 -16.54
CA CYS A 28 2.79 23.61 -17.84
C CYS A 28 3.45 24.89 -18.38
N PRO A 29 4.12 24.86 -19.54
CA PRO A 29 4.63 26.07 -20.18
C PRO A 29 3.47 26.91 -20.75
N VAL A 30 3.34 28.15 -20.30
CA VAL A 30 2.41 29.13 -20.86
C VAL A 30 3.15 30.01 -21.86
N ARG A 31 2.58 30.17 -23.05
CA ARG A 31 3.17 30.96 -24.15
C ARG A 31 2.30 32.18 -24.43
N ASN A 32 2.96 33.30 -24.76
CA ASN A 32 2.26 34.52 -25.16
C ASN A 32 1.66 34.41 -26.57
N SER A 33 0.93 35.43 -27.02
CA SER A 33 0.31 35.50 -28.36
C SER A 33 1.30 35.35 -29.52
N ASN A 34 2.60 35.60 -29.27
CA ASN A 34 3.68 35.42 -30.25
C ASN A 34 4.33 34.02 -30.18
N GLY A 35 3.81 33.10 -29.37
CA GLY A 35 4.29 31.73 -29.20
C GLY A 35 5.57 31.58 -28.38
N GLN A 36 6.11 32.68 -27.83
CA GLN A 36 7.28 32.65 -26.95
C GLN A 36 6.87 32.22 -25.54
N LEU A 37 7.74 31.47 -24.86
CA LEU A 37 7.53 31.07 -23.47
C LEU A 37 7.45 32.33 -22.61
N ASP A 38 6.32 32.50 -21.92
CA ASP A 38 6.06 33.64 -21.05
C ASP A 38 6.40 33.28 -19.60
N HIS A 39 5.81 32.20 -19.10
CA HIS A 39 6.07 31.64 -17.78
C HIS A 39 5.70 30.15 -17.73
N PHE A 40 5.94 29.52 -16.58
CA PHE A 40 5.44 28.18 -16.27
C PHE A 40 4.38 28.27 -15.19
N GLU A 41 3.27 27.60 -15.38
CA GLU A 41 2.26 27.39 -14.34
C GLU A 41 2.46 26.02 -13.68
N LEU A 42 2.34 25.99 -12.36
CA LEU A 42 2.40 24.77 -11.57
C LEU A 42 1.02 24.44 -11.04
N TYR A 43 0.48 23.29 -11.45
CA TYR A 43 -0.72 22.72 -10.84
C TYR A 43 -0.33 21.61 -9.90
N ALA A 44 -0.53 21.80 -8.60
CA ALA A 44 -0.23 20.81 -7.58
C ALA A 44 -1.49 20.37 -6.83
N SER A 45 -1.67 19.06 -6.65
CA SER A 45 -2.66 18.48 -5.75
C SER A 45 -1.96 17.82 -4.58
N ASN A 46 -2.43 18.10 -3.36
CA ASN A 46 -1.90 17.51 -2.15
C ASN A 46 -2.42 16.06 -2.00
N LEU A 47 -1.50 15.09 -1.99
CA LEU A 47 -1.75 13.66 -1.78
C LEU A 47 -1.29 13.16 -0.40
N THR A 48 -0.79 14.04 0.47
CA THR A 48 -0.21 13.70 1.79
C THR A 48 -1.13 12.77 2.57
N ARG A 49 -2.43 13.12 2.67
CA ARG A 49 -3.41 12.32 3.42
C ARG A 49 -3.55 10.87 2.90
N THR A 50 -3.55 10.68 1.58
CA THR A 50 -3.73 9.35 0.99
C THR A 50 -2.49 8.48 1.20
N ILE A 51 -1.30 9.06 1.06
CA ILE A 51 -0.04 8.35 1.23
C ILE A 51 0.20 8.03 2.71
N ASP A 52 -0.08 8.97 3.61
CA ASP A 52 0.06 8.75 5.06
C ASP A 52 -0.86 7.64 5.57
N THR A 53 -2.13 7.61 5.14
CA THR A 53 -3.05 6.53 5.53
C THR A 53 -2.57 5.16 5.05
N SER A 54 -2.10 5.06 3.81
CA SER A 54 -1.55 3.80 3.29
C SER A 54 -0.31 3.36 4.07
N GLN A 55 0.62 4.28 4.34
CA GLN A 55 1.83 3.97 5.10
C GLN A 55 1.53 3.57 6.54
N GLN A 56 0.56 4.22 7.18
CA GLN A 56 0.11 3.87 8.53
C GLN A 56 -0.52 2.48 8.58
N HIS A 57 -1.35 2.12 7.60
CA HIS A 57 -1.92 0.78 7.50
C HIS A 57 -0.84 -0.28 7.28
N ASP A 58 0.09 -0.05 6.37
CA ASP A 58 1.20 -0.96 6.12
C ASP A 58 2.09 -1.11 7.36
N ALA A 59 2.35 -0.02 8.09
CA ALA A 59 3.11 -0.06 9.33
C ALA A 59 2.40 -0.88 10.41
N LEU A 60 1.08 -0.73 10.55
CA LEU A 60 0.28 -1.52 11.47
C LEU A 60 0.28 -3.01 11.10
N ILE A 61 0.06 -3.34 9.82
CA ILE A 61 0.09 -4.72 9.32
C ILE A 61 1.47 -5.33 9.58
N ARG A 62 2.56 -4.62 9.27
CA ARG A 62 3.93 -5.08 9.54
C ARG A 62 4.17 -5.28 11.04
N ALA A 63 3.64 -4.41 11.88
CA ALA A 63 3.76 -4.56 13.33
C ALA A 63 3.04 -5.83 13.81
N MET A 64 1.81 -6.08 13.34
CA MET A 64 1.06 -7.31 13.63
C MET A 64 1.79 -8.56 13.14
N GLN A 65 2.26 -8.56 11.88
CA GLN A 65 3.00 -9.70 11.31
C GLN A 65 4.29 -10.01 12.09
N ARG A 66 4.90 -9.02 12.76
CA ARG A 66 6.10 -9.20 13.57
C ARG A 66 5.79 -9.68 15.00
N SER A 67 4.64 -9.35 15.57
CA SER A 67 4.35 -9.59 17.00
C SER A 67 3.30 -10.66 17.28
N MET A 68 2.51 -11.06 16.29
CA MET A 68 1.39 -11.99 16.45
C MET A 68 1.48 -13.14 15.45
N ALA A 69 0.91 -14.30 15.82
CA ALA A 69 0.67 -15.38 14.87
C ALA A 69 -0.48 -14.97 13.95
N VAL A 70 -0.22 -14.86 12.64
CA VAL A 70 -1.19 -14.39 11.64
C VAL A 70 -1.29 -15.40 10.51
N ILE A 71 -2.52 -15.72 10.13
CA ILE A 71 -2.87 -16.57 8.98
C ILE A 71 -3.95 -15.86 8.16
N GLU A 72 -3.85 -15.99 6.84
CA GLU A 72 -4.74 -15.38 5.86
C GLU A 72 -5.50 -16.47 5.12
N PHE A 73 -6.81 -16.27 4.99
CA PHE A 73 -7.70 -17.18 4.29
C PHE A 73 -8.41 -16.48 3.14
N ASP A 74 -8.74 -17.24 2.10
CA ASP A 74 -9.72 -16.80 1.11
C ASP A 74 -11.16 -16.84 1.68
N MET A 75 -12.12 -16.37 0.89
CA MET A 75 -13.54 -16.35 1.27
C MET A 75 -14.14 -17.75 1.43
N GLN A 76 -13.49 -18.79 0.88
CA GLN A 76 -13.88 -20.19 1.04
C GLN A 76 -13.15 -20.85 2.21
N GLY A 77 -12.33 -20.09 2.96
CA GLY A 77 -11.60 -20.57 4.12
C GLY A 77 -10.32 -21.33 3.79
N HIS A 78 -9.76 -21.25 2.58
CA HIS A 78 -8.47 -21.87 2.26
C HIS A 78 -7.31 -20.93 2.60
N VAL A 79 -6.21 -21.51 3.08
CA VAL A 79 -5.01 -20.76 3.44
C VAL A 79 -4.39 -20.13 2.19
N LEU A 80 -4.29 -18.79 2.20
CA LEU A 80 -3.52 -18.03 1.22
C LEU A 80 -2.07 -17.88 1.67
N HIS A 81 -1.89 -17.48 2.93
CA HIS A 81 -0.58 -17.21 3.52
C HIS A 81 -0.60 -17.36 5.05
N ALA A 82 0.57 -17.55 5.66
CA ALA A 82 0.73 -17.53 7.11
C ALA A 82 2.14 -17.03 7.45
N ASN A 83 2.25 -16.19 8.50
CA ASN A 83 3.54 -15.66 8.90
C ASN A 83 4.37 -16.67 9.70
N GLU A 84 5.68 -16.39 9.86
CA GLU A 84 6.60 -17.31 10.54
C GLU A 84 6.21 -17.61 12.00
N LEU A 85 5.54 -16.68 12.69
CA LEU A 85 5.09 -16.89 14.06
C LEU A 85 3.98 -17.94 14.11
N PHE A 86 3.02 -17.89 13.19
CA PHE A 86 1.99 -18.91 13.06
C PHE A 86 2.58 -20.26 12.69
N LEU A 87 3.42 -20.28 11.65
CA LEU A 87 4.06 -21.51 11.15
C LEU A 87 4.87 -22.21 12.26
N ARG A 88 5.70 -21.46 12.99
CA ARG A 88 6.46 -22.00 14.13
C ARG A 88 5.57 -22.41 15.29
N GLY A 89 4.54 -21.63 15.62
CA GLY A 89 3.63 -21.93 16.72
C GLY A 89 2.81 -23.20 16.49
N MET A 90 2.44 -23.48 15.23
CA MET A 90 1.64 -24.65 14.86
C MET A 90 2.49 -25.84 14.36
N GLY A 91 3.78 -25.64 14.11
CA GLY A 91 4.70 -26.68 13.63
C GLY A 91 4.54 -27.05 12.15
N TYR A 92 4.12 -26.10 11.31
CA TYR A 92 3.93 -26.31 9.87
C TYR A 92 4.91 -25.49 9.04
N GLN A 93 5.18 -25.92 7.80
CA GLN A 93 5.67 -25.04 6.75
C GLN A 93 4.51 -24.53 5.89
N LEU A 94 4.71 -23.40 5.20
CA LEU A 94 3.67 -22.84 4.34
C LEU A 94 3.23 -23.83 3.25
N SER A 95 4.18 -24.56 2.66
CA SER A 95 3.92 -25.61 1.67
C SER A 95 2.97 -26.71 2.17
N ASP A 96 2.95 -26.94 3.48
CA ASP A 96 2.14 -28.01 4.09
C ASP A 96 0.69 -27.58 4.26
N ILE A 97 0.40 -26.28 4.26
CA ILE A 97 -0.93 -25.74 4.62
C ILE A 97 -1.54 -24.85 3.55
N GLN A 98 -0.76 -24.31 2.61
CA GLN A 98 -1.26 -23.44 1.56
C GLN A 98 -2.31 -24.16 0.71
N GLY A 99 -3.44 -23.50 0.46
CA GLY A 99 -4.59 -24.08 -0.24
C GLY A 99 -5.43 -25.07 0.57
N LYS A 100 -5.04 -25.43 1.81
CA LYS A 100 -5.86 -26.28 2.68
C LYS A 100 -6.92 -25.44 3.39
N HIS A 101 -8.07 -26.04 3.69
CA HIS A 101 -9.16 -25.37 4.39
C HIS A 101 -8.83 -25.17 5.88
N HIS A 102 -9.18 -24.02 6.46
CA HIS A 102 -8.85 -23.57 7.82
C HIS A 102 -9.25 -24.56 8.92
N ARG A 103 -10.26 -25.37 8.63
CA ARG A 103 -10.75 -26.50 9.43
C ARG A 103 -9.65 -27.46 9.90
N LEU A 104 -8.53 -27.54 9.19
CA LEU A 104 -7.33 -28.27 9.61
C LEU A 104 -6.85 -27.85 11.02
N PHE A 105 -7.08 -26.59 11.41
CA PHE A 105 -6.64 -26.02 12.68
C PHE A 105 -7.73 -25.99 13.75
N CYS A 106 -8.96 -26.42 13.44
CA CYS A 106 -10.07 -26.43 14.38
C CYS A 106 -10.15 -27.76 15.14
N PRO A 107 -10.40 -27.73 16.46
CA PRO A 107 -10.74 -28.93 17.21
C PRO A 107 -11.94 -29.68 16.59
N PRO A 108 -12.00 -31.02 16.74
CA PRO A 108 -13.07 -31.84 16.17
C PRO A 108 -14.48 -31.39 16.57
N GLU A 109 -14.60 -30.81 17.77
CA GLU A 109 -15.84 -30.32 18.38
C GLU A 109 -16.45 -29.11 17.64
N ILE A 110 -15.61 -28.29 16.97
CA ILE A 110 -16.04 -27.11 16.21
C ILE A 110 -16.27 -27.46 14.74
N ASN A 111 -15.59 -28.51 14.27
CA ASN A 111 -15.54 -28.93 12.87
C ASN A 111 -16.93 -29.35 12.31
N ASN A 112 -17.83 -29.81 13.20
CA ASN A 112 -19.14 -30.38 12.88
C ASN A 112 -20.36 -29.51 13.25
N SER A 113 -20.18 -28.23 13.61
CA SER A 113 -21.33 -27.32 13.71
C SER A 113 -21.82 -26.93 12.32
N PRO A 114 -23.14 -27.02 12.04
CA PRO A 114 -23.73 -26.77 10.72
C PRO A 114 -23.61 -25.31 10.26
#